data_AF-A0A920UEZ3-F1
#
_entry.id   AF-A0A920UEZ3-F1
#
_cell.length_a   1.000
_cell.length_b   1.000
_cell.length_c   1.000
_cell.angle_alpha   90.00
_cell.angle_beta   90.00
_cell.angle_gamma   90.00
#
_symmetry.space_group_name_H-M   'P 1'
#
loop_
_entity.id
_entity.type
_entity.pdbx_description
1 polymer ?
#
loop_
_entity_poly.entity_id
_entity_poly.type
_entity_poly.pdbx_seq_one_letter_code
_entity_poly.pdbx_strand_id
1 'polypeptide(L)' 'MRENILITTKCGILKKGNPENEAPYRYDLSRKHILRSCETSLKRMGIDCIDLYQLHRPDYLMEPGEIASHLRS' A
#
# COMPACT_ATOMS: atom_id res chain seq x y z
N MET A 1 5.64 19.22 15.85
CA MET A 1 5.57 19.37 14.37
C MET A 1 4.76 18.24 13.73
N ARG A 2 5.02 16.95 14.04
CA ARG A 2 4.24 15.80 13.54
C ARG A 2 2.74 15.88 13.84
N GLU A 3 2.36 16.38 15.02
CA GLU A 3 0.95 16.50 15.46
C GLU A 3 0.09 17.44 14.61
N ASN A 4 0.72 18.36 13.86
CA ASN A 4 0.02 19.34 13.02
C ASN A 4 0.09 19.00 11.53
N ILE A 5 0.56 17.80 11.18
CA ILE A 5 0.74 17.37 9.80
C ILE A 5 0.02 16.05 9.59
N LEU A 6 -0.85 16.01 8.59
CA LEU A 6 -1.47 14.77 8.10
C LEU A 6 -0.59 14.14 7.03
N ILE A 7 -0.12 12.92 7.30
CA ILE A 7 0.64 12.10 6.39
C ILE A 7 -0.30 11.09 5.75
N THR A 8 -0.51 11.25 4.45
CA THR A 8 -1.24 10.29 3.64
C THR A 8 -0.34 9.66 2.59
N THR A 9 -0.54 8.36 2.35
CA THR A 9 0.14 7.65 1.27
C THR A 9 -0.74 6.52 0.75
N LYS A 10 -0.29 5.87 -0.33
CA LYS A 10 -1.07 4.93 -1.13
C LYS A 10 -0.26 3.66 -1.45
N CYS A 11 -0.94 2.54 -1.67
CA CYS A 11 -0.31 1.29 -2.12
C CYS A 11 -1.12 0.57 -3.22
N GLY A 12 -0.60 -0.56 -3.68
CA GLY A 12 -1.32 -1.46 -4.60
C GLY A 12 -0.94 -1.35 -6.07
N ILE A 13 0.12 -0.59 -6.42
CA ILE A 13 0.62 -0.52 -7.81
C ILE A 13 1.98 -1.20 -7.90
N LEU A 14 2.05 -2.21 -8.77
CA LEU A 14 3.31 -2.79 -9.24
C LEU A 14 3.61 -2.23 -10.62
N LYS A 15 4.69 -1.43 -10.68
CA LYS A 15 5.19 -0.89 -11.95
C LYS A 15 5.79 -2.01 -12.81
N LYS A 16 5.82 -1.79 -14.13
CA LYS A 16 6.54 -2.67 -15.06
C LYS A 16 7.98 -2.87 -14.58
N GLY A 17 8.49 -4.10 -14.65
CA GLY A 17 9.83 -4.44 -14.18
C GLY A 17 9.94 -4.67 -12.67
N ASN A 18 8.82 -4.73 -11.95
CA ASN A 18 8.79 -4.99 -10.51
C ASN A 18 7.85 -6.18 -10.18
N PRO A 19 8.33 -7.20 -9.44
CA PRO A 19 9.68 -7.37 -8.91
C PRO A 19 10.70 -7.92 -9.92
N GLU A 20 10.24 -8.37 -11.09
CA GLU A 20 11.07 -8.99 -12.14
C GLU A 20 11.05 -8.13 -13.41
N ASN A 21 12.13 -8.15 -14.18
CA ASN A 21 12.33 -7.26 -15.35
C ASN A 21 11.18 -7.33 -16.39
N GLU A 22 10.62 -8.52 -16.61
CA GLU A 22 9.53 -8.73 -17.58
C GLU A 22 8.13 -8.55 -16.97
N ALA A 23 8.02 -8.26 -15.66
CA ALA A 23 6.74 -8.15 -14.99
C ALA A 23 5.91 -6.98 -15.58
N PRO A 24 4.61 -7.19 -15.90
CA PRO A 24 3.77 -6.13 -16.43
C PRO A 24 3.40 -5.12 -15.33
N TYR A 25 2.92 -3.95 -15.78
CA TYR A 25 2.24 -3.03 -14.89
C TYR A 25 0.92 -3.65 -14.43
N ARG A 26 0.69 -3.73 -13.12
CA ARG A 26 -0.51 -4.35 -12.54
C ARG A 26 -0.83 -3.80 -11.16
N TYR A 27 -1.98 -4.19 -10.65
CA TYR A 27 -2.37 -3.96 -9.27
C TYR A 27 -2.12 -5.23 -8.45
N ASP A 28 -1.81 -5.05 -7.17
CA ASP A 28 -1.64 -6.14 -6.21
C ASP A 28 -2.16 -5.67 -4.86
N LEU A 29 -3.37 -6.12 -4.53
CA LEU A 29 -4.01 -5.85 -3.25
C LEU A 29 -3.92 -7.04 -2.29
N SER A 30 -2.99 -7.97 -2.52
CA SER A 30 -2.73 -9.05 -1.57
C SER A 30 -2.27 -8.50 -0.22
N ARG A 31 -2.64 -9.18 0.86
CA ARG A 31 -2.20 -8.82 2.23
C ARG A 31 -0.71 -8.57 2.33
N LYS A 32 0.08 -9.48 1.74
CA LYS A 32 1.54 -9.43 1.76
C LYS A 32 2.07 -8.16 1.11
N HIS A 33 1.51 -7.78 -0.04
CA HIS A 33 1.91 -6.56 -0.74
C HIS A 33 1.52 -5.29 0.04
N ILE A 34 0.30 -5.25 0.58
CA ILE A 34 -0.20 -4.12 1.38
C ILE A 34 0.71 -3.89 2.61
N LEU A 35 0.96 -4.94 3.41
CA LEU A 35 1.79 -4.83 4.62
C LEU A 35 3.23 -4.41 4.29
N ARG A 36 3.87 -5.07 3.31
CA ARG A 36 5.23 -4.70 2.88
C ARG A 36 5.30 -3.26 2.37
N SER A 37 4.29 -2.81 1.65
CA SER A 37 4.21 -1.43 1.15
C SER A 37 4.03 -0.41 2.26
N CYS A 38 3.29 -0.78 3.32
CA CYS A 38 3.12 0.04 4.52
C CYS A 38 4.47 0.21 5.24
N GLU A 39 5.12 -0.90 5.58
CA GLU A 39 6.44 -0.93 6.23
C GLU A 39 7.49 -0.15 5.43
N THR A 40 7.52 -0.33 4.10
CA THR A 40 8.44 0.40 3.23
C THR A 40 8.16 1.90 3.24
N SER A 41 6.89 2.31 3.32
CA SER A 41 6.50 3.72 3.37
C SER A 41 6.91 4.35 4.70
N LEU A 42 6.64 3.67 5.82
CA LEU A 42 7.08 4.08 7.17
C LEU A 42 8.61 4.25 7.21
N LYS A 43 9.35 3.23 6.76
CA LYS A 43 10.82 3.26 6.72
C LYS A 43 11.38 4.40 5.85
N ARG A 44 10.81 4.61 4.65
CA ARG A 44 11.28 5.67 3.73
C ARG A 44 11.04 7.06 4.29
N MET A 45 9.94 7.27 5.01
CA MET A 45 9.59 8.56 5.58
C MET A 45 10.20 8.77 6.99
N GLY A 46 10.75 7.73 7.61
CA GLY A 46 11.29 7.80 8.97
C GLY A 46 10.20 8.07 10.02
N ILE A 47 9.01 7.51 9.82
CA ILE A 47 7.86 7.67 10.72
C ILE A 47 7.33 6.30 11.16
N ASP A 48 6.56 6.28 12.24
CA ASP A 48 5.94 5.10 12.84
C ASP A 48 4.44 4.96 12.51
N CYS A 49 3.78 6.06 12.11
CA CYS A 49 2.36 6.08 11.83
C CYS A 49 2.01 6.88 10.55
N ILE A 50 1.07 6.34 9.76
CA ILE A 50 0.44 6.99 8.60
C ILE A 50 -1.01 7.32 8.99
N ASP A 51 -1.43 8.58 8.82
CA ASP A 51 -2.75 9.02 9.26
C ASP A 51 -3.88 8.55 8.33
N LEU A 52 -3.58 8.45 7.03
CA LEU A 52 -4.49 7.91 6.03
C LEU A 52 -3.76 7.06 5.00
N TYR A 53 -4.01 5.75 5.04
CA TYR A 53 -3.45 4.77 4.10
C TYR A 53 -4.48 4.32 3.08
N GLN A 54 -4.20 4.55 1.79
CA GLN A 54 -5.18 4.38 0.72
C GLN A 54 -4.78 3.26 -0.25
N LEU A 55 -5.77 2.57 -0.80
CA LEU A 55 -5.59 1.75 -1.98
C LEU A 55 -5.55 2.70 -3.19
N HIS A 56 -4.49 2.65 -3.99
CA HIS A 56 -4.25 3.65 -5.03
C HIS A 56 -5.24 3.51 -6.21
N ARG A 57 -5.69 2.29 -6.48
CA ARG A 57 -6.68 1.95 -7.50
C ARG A 57 -7.49 0.72 -7.04
N PRO A 58 -8.76 0.60 -7.44
CA PRO A 58 -9.46 -0.66 -7.33
C PRO A 58 -8.77 -1.69 -8.24
N ASP A 59 -8.58 -2.89 -7.72
CA ASP A 59 -8.15 -4.05 -8.50
C ASP A 59 -9.41 -4.87 -8.83
N TYR A 60 -9.60 -5.23 -10.10
CA TYR A 60 -10.78 -5.97 -10.53
C TYR A 60 -10.82 -7.40 -9.99
N LEU A 61 -9.67 -7.94 -9.58
CA LEU A 61 -9.55 -9.29 -9.01
C LEU A 61 -9.64 -9.28 -7.48
N MET A 62 -9.99 -8.14 -6.89
CA MET A 62 -9.98 -7.95 -5.46
C MET A 62 -11.27 -8.46 -4.80
N GLU A 63 -11.14 -9.05 -3.61
CA GLU A 63 -12.26 -9.33 -2.71
C GLU A 63 -12.33 -8.25 -1.61
N PRO A 64 -13.33 -7.34 -1.63
CA PRO A 64 -13.37 -6.20 -0.72
C PRO A 64 -13.38 -6.57 0.76
N GLY A 65 -14.04 -7.68 1.11
CA GLY A 65 -14.14 -8.15 2.50
C GLY A 65 -12.78 -8.62 3.04
N GLU A 66 -12.02 -9.36 2.24
CA GLU A 66 -10.68 -9.80 2.59
C GLU A 66 -9.75 -8.60 2.81
N ILE A 67 -9.75 -7.65 1.88
CA ILE A 67 -8.90 -6.45 1.97
C ILE A 67 -9.26 -5.60 3.19
N ALA A 68 -10.56 -5.40 3.44
CA ALA A 68 -11.00 -4.66 4.62
C ALA A 68 -10.52 -5.31 5.91
N SER A 69 -10.45 -6.65 5.98
CA SER A 69 -9.93 -7.35 7.16
C SER A 69 -8.44 -7.07 7.43
N HIS A 70 -7.66 -6.73 6.41
CA HIS A 70 -6.23 -6.45 6.54
C HIS A 70 -5.91 -5.01 6.93
N LEU A 71 -6.86 -4.10 6.70
CA LEU A 71 -6.73 -2.67 7.01
C LEU A 71 -7.41 -2.29 8.33
N ARG A 72 -8.11 -3.23 8.96
CA ARG A 72 -8.70 -3.06 10.30
C ARG A 72 -7.65 -3.44 11.35
N SER A 73 -7.23 -2.43 12.12
CA SER A 73 -6.45 -2.57 13.36
C SER A 73 -7.33 -3.05 14.51
#